data_AF-A0A524AGQ1-F1
#
_entry.id   AF-A0A524AGQ1-F1
#
_cell.length_a   1.000
_cell.length_b   1.000
_cell.length_c   1.000
_cell.angle_alpha   90.00
_cell.angle_beta   90.00
_cell.angle_gamma   90.00
#
_symmetry.space_group_name_H-M   'P 1'
#
loop_
_entity.id
_entity.type
_entity.pdbx_description
1 polymer ?
#
loop_
_entity_poly.entity_id
_entity_poly.type
_entity_poly.pdbx_seq_one_letter_code
_entity_poly.pdbx_strand_id
1 'polypeptide(L)'
;RVSTKLRAGELKKLGKIVPERVDENCFFYLRFDKQLAHAGELVFTESGDAIHFKLKVAAYPAKREVAVKLLKEFIGQDPDEAEAQVHRF
;
A
#
# COMPACT_ATOMS: atom_id res chain seq x y z
N ARG A 1 1.78 3.31 -14.18
CA ARG A 1 1.14 3.08 -12.87
C ARG A 1 2.21 2.57 -11.89
N VAL A 2 2.40 3.16 -10.71
CA VAL A 2 3.42 2.72 -9.72
C VAL A 2 3.25 1.24 -9.34
N SER A 3 2.02 0.74 -9.37
CA SER A 3 1.67 -0.68 -9.15
C SER A 3 2.38 -1.67 -10.08
N THR A 4 2.87 -1.24 -11.25
CA THR A 4 3.56 -2.12 -12.22
C THR A 4 5.03 -2.36 -11.88
N LYS A 5 5.63 -1.53 -11.00
CA LYS A 5 7.05 -1.62 -10.62
C LYS A 5 7.29 -2.27 -9.26
N LEU A 6 6.23 -2.64 -8.54
CA LEU A 6 6.34 -3.40 -7.29
C LEU A 6 6.48 -4.88 -7.60
N ARG A 7 7.42 -5.57 -6.94
CA ARG A 7 7.48 -7.03 -6.97
C ARG A 7 6.17 -7.63 -6.43
N ALA A 8 5.73 -8.75 -7.01
CA ALA A 8 4.51 -9.45 -6.59
C ALA A 8 4.49 -9.82 -5.09
N GLY A 9 5.65 -10.12 -4.50
CA GLY A 9 5.79 -10.37 -3.07
C GLY A 9 5.66 -9.12 -2.19
N GLU A 10 6.09 -7.96 -2.70
CA GLU A 10 6.00 -6.68 -1.98
C GLU A 10 4.57 -6.14 -2.01
N LEU A 11 3.79 -6.42 -3.06
CA LEU A 11 2.37 -6.07 -3.12
C LEU A 11 1.55 -6.76 -2.01
N LYS A 12 1.80 -8.05 -1.77
CA LYS A 12 1.16 -8.79 -0.66
C LYS A 12 1.58 -8.26 0.71
N LYS A 13 2.85 -7.86 0.88
CA LYS A 13 3.31 -7.22 2.12
C LYS A 13 2.67 -5.84 2.29
N LEU A 14 2.48 -5.09 1.21
CA LEU A 14 1.89 -3.76 1.23
C LEU A 14 0.52 -3.78 1.92
N GLY A 15 -0.38 -4.70 1.55
CA GLY A 15 -1.69 -4.82 2.18
C GLY A 15 -1.66 -5.09 3.70
N LYS A 16 -0.60 -5.74 4.19
CA LYS A 16 -0.39 -6.02 5.62
C LYS A 16 0.20 -4.83 6.37
N ILE A 17 1.15 -4.12 5.77
CA ILE A 17 1.81 -2.96 6.41
C ILE A 17 0.99 -1.66 6.31
N VAL A 18 0.06 -1.57 5.34
CA VAL A 18 -0.84 -0.42 5.17
C VAL A 18 -1.51 0.01 6.49
N PRO A 19 -2.20 -0.86 7.25
CA PRO A 19 -2.81 -0.44 8.51
C PRO A 19 -1.79 0.13 9.50
N GLU A 20 -0.58 -0.44 9.59
CA GLU A 20 0.47 -0.01 10.54
C GLU A 20 1.17 1.29 10.11
N ARG A 21 1.19 1.59 8.81
CA ARG A 21 1.88 2.75 8.21
C ARG A 21 0.95 3.92 7.87
N VAL A 22 -0.34 3.79 8.17
CA VAL A 22 -1.32 4.87 8.07
C VAL A 22 -1.53 5.50 9.46
N ASP A 23 -1.25 6.78 9.54
CA ASP A 23 -1.49 7.60 10.74
C ASP A 23 -2.97 8.00 10.89
N GLU A 24 -3.32 8.49 12.08
CA GLU A 24 -4.66 8.99 12.42
C GLU A 24 -5.12 10.13 11.50
N ASN A 25 -4.16 10.93 11.03
CA ASN A 25 -4.37 12.02 10.07
C ASN A 25 -4.52 11.55 8.60
N CYS A 26 -4.73 10.25 8.37
CA CYS A 26 -4.84 9.64 7.05
C CYS A 26 -3.60 9.86 6.16
N PHE A 27 -2.43 10.01 6.79
CA PHE A 27 -1.16 10.02 6.06
C PHE A 27 -0.60 8.62 5.99
N PHE A 28 -0.18 8.22 4.80
CA PHE A 28 0.45 6.95 4.54
C PHE A 28 1.93 7.15 4.24
N TYR A 29 2.77 6.48 5.03
CA TYR A 29 4.22 6.59 4.94
C TYR A 29 4.84 5.32 4.40
N LEU A 30 5.59 5.45 3.31
CA LEU A 30 6.35 4.36 2.71
C LEU A 30 7.81 4.75 2.60
N ARG A 31 8.68 3.76 2.73
CA ARG A 31 10.12 3.90 2.55
C ARG A 31 10.57 2.87 1.53
N PHE A 32 11.15 3.34 0.44
CA PHE A 32 11.67 2.49 -0.63
C PHE A 32 13.19 2.54 -0.66
N ASP A 33 13.82 1.41 -0.97
CA ASP A 33 15.26 1.37 -1.13
C ASP A 33 15.71 2.19 -2.34
N LYS A 34 16.65 3.11 -2.12
CA LYS A 34 17.13 4.02 -3.16
C LYS A 34 17.92 3.30 -4.25
N GLN A 35 18.69 2.27 -3.88
CA GLN A 35 19.53 1.52 -4.80
C GLN A 35 18.66 0.68 -5.74
N LEU A 36 17.65 0.01 -5.18
CA LEU A 36 16.70 -0.79 -5.97
C LEU A 36 15.76 0.09 -6.81
N ALA A 37 15.31 1.23 -6.27
CA ALA A 37 14.48 2.17 -7.03
C ALA A 37 15.21 2.72 -8.26
N HIS A 38 16.53 2.94 -8.17
CA HIS A 38 17.37 3.31 -9.31
C HIS A 38 17.44 2.20 -10.36
N ALA A 39 17.49 0.93 -9.93
CA ALA A 39 17.42 -0.24 -10.81
C ALA A 39 16.00 -0.49 -11.38
N GLY A 40 15.00 0.32 -11.00
CA GLY A 40 13.62 0.21 -11.47
C GLY A 40 12.74 -0.71 -10.63
N GLU A 41 13.26 -1.24 -9.52
CA GLU A 41 12.54 -2.11 -8.59
C GLU A 41 12.12 -1.34 -7.32
N LEU A 42 10.83 -1.33 -6.99
CA LEU A 42 10.35 -0.72 -5.75
C LEU A 42 10.25 -1.77 -4.64
N VAL A 43 11.19 -1.72 -3.70
CA VAL A 43 11.27 -2.63 -2.54
C VAL A 43 11.19 -1.82 -1.25
N PHE A 44 10.38 -2.29 -0.29
CA PHE A 44 10.26 -1.65 1.01
C PHE A 44 11.53 -1.85 1.82
N THR A 45 12.03 -0.79 2.45
CA THR A 45 13.21 -0.86 3.32
C THR A 45 12.99 -0.07 4.61
N GLU A 46 13.63 -0.52 5.67
CA GLU A 46 13.72 0.22 6.93
C GLU A 46 15.09 0.88 7.12
N SER A 47 16.00 0.67 6.17
CA SER A 47 17.33 1.29 6.16
C SER A 47 17.26 2.81 6.08
N GLY A 48 18.30 3.48 6.59
CA GLY A 48 18.40 4.94 6.59
C GLY A 48 18.50 5.56 5.18
N ASP A 49 19.08 4.84 4.21
CA ASP A 49 19.17 5.31 2.81
C ASP A 49 17.93 4.86 2.02
N ALA A 50 16.82 5.57 2.24
CA ALA A 50 15.53 5.26 1.66
C ALA A 50 14.83 6.50 1.11
N ILE A 51 14.09 6.29 0.01
CA ILE A 51 13.19 7.29 -0.56
C ILE A 51 11.90 7.29 0.27
N HIS A 52 11.62 8.41 0.92
CA HIS A 52 10.44 8.60 1.75
C HIS A 52 9.26 9.07 0.92
N PHE A 53 8.19 8.29 0.92
CA PHE A 53 6.92 8.64 0.30
C PHE A 53 5.90 8.99 1.38
N LYS A 54 5.37 10.21 1.30
CA LYS A 54 4.26 10.70 2.13
C LYS A 54 3.05 10.91 1.24
N LEU A 55 2.03 10.09 1.42
CA LEU A 55 0.77 10.20 0.68
C LEU A 55 -0.33 10.66 1.63
N LYS A 56 -1.10 11.68 1.24
CA LYS A 56 -2.30 12.08 1.97
C LYS A 56 -3.50 11.35 1.38
N VAL A 57 -4.16 10.52 2.17
CA VAL A 57 -5.39 9.84 1.75
C VAL A 57 -6.57 10.73 2.08
N ALA A 58 -7.30 11.15 1.05
CA ALA A 58 -8.54 11.89 1.21
C ALA A 58 -9.67 10.92 1.60
N ALA A 59 -9.76 10.58 2.88
CA ALA A 59 -10.82 9.75 3.44
C ALA A 59 -11.96 10.63 3.99
N TYR A 60 -13.20 10.31 3.61
CA TYR A 60 -14.41 10.95 4.11
C TYR A 60 -15.34 9.88 4.68
N PRO A 61 -15.63 9.89 6.00
CA PRO A 61 -15.07 10.74 7.05
C PRO A 61 -13.56 10.50 7.29
N ALA A 62 -12.86 11.48 7.85
CA ALA A 62 -11.40 11.45 8.08
C ALA A 62 -11.00 10.50 9.22
N LYS A 63 -11.22 9.20 9.01
CA LYS A 63 -10.88 8.13 9.94
C LYS A 63 -9.78 7.25 9.33
N ARG A 64 -8.86 6.82 10.18
CA ARG A 64 -7.79 5.86 9.82
C ARG A 64 -8.35 4.61 9.15
N GLU A 65 -9.43 4.05 9.68
CA GLU A 65 -10.07 2.83 9.14
C GLU A 65 -10.55 3.03 7.69
N VAL A 66 -11.14 4.19 7.39
CA VAL A 66 -11.62 4.54 6.06
C VAL A 66 -10.44 4.74 5.10
N ALA A 67 -9.39 5.42 5.55
CA ALA A 67 -8.17 5.60 4.76
C ALA A 67 -7.48 4.26 4.43
N VAL A 68 -7.41 3.35 5.41
CA VAL A 68 -6.86 2.00 5.24
C VAL A 68 -7.71 1.19 4.27
N LYS A 69 -9.04 1.25 4.38
CA LYS A 69 -9.95 0.56 3.47
C LYS A 69 -9.77 1.05 2.02
N LEU A 70 -9.78 2.36 1.80
CA LEU A 70 -9.55 2.99 0.49
C LEU A 70 -8.19 2.62 -0.10
N LEU A 71 -7.13 2.58 0.73
CA LEU A 71 -5.80 2.14 0.29
C LEU A 71 -5.80 0.67 -0.12
N LYS A 72 -6.44 -0.22 0.64
CA LYS A 72 -6.54 -1.65 0.30
C LYS A 72 -7.29 -1.86 -1.02
N GLU A 73 -8.41 -1.16 -1.21
CA GLU A 73 -9.15 -1.14 -2.48
C GLU A 73 -8.28 -0.61 -3.63
N PHE A 74 -7.55 0.49 -3.42
CA PHE A 74 -6.67 1.06 -4.44
C PHE A 74 -5.51 0.15 -4.86
N ILE A 75 -4.99 -0.65 -3.93
CA ILE A 75 -3.89 -1.58 -4.17
C ILE A 75 -4.37 -2.85 -4.90
N GLY A 76 -5.68 -3.09 -5.01
CA GLY A 76 -6.24 -4.34 -5.55
C GLY A 76 -6.05 -5.51 -4.58
N GLN A 77 -6.02 -5.22 -3.27
CA GLN A 77 -6.30 -6.21 -2.25
C GLN A 77 -7.77 -6.07 -1.90
N ASP A 78 -8.63 -6.40 -2.86
CA ASP A 78 -10.05 -6.56 -2.63
C ASP A 78 -10.23 -7.69 -1.59
N PRO A 79 -10.79 -7.40 -0.39
CA PRO A 79 -11.37 -8.48 0.41
C PRO A 79 -12.57 -9.11 -0.32
N ASP A 80 -13.19 -8.40 -1.28
CA ASP A 80 -14.38 -8.81 -2.03
C ASP A 80 -14.08 -9.69 -3.26
N GLU A 81 -12.86 -9.72 -3.80
CA GLU A 81 -12.51 -10.67 -4.90
C GLU A 81 -12.48 -12.12 -4.40
N ALA A 82 -12.35 -12.34 -3.08
CA ALA A 82 -12.51 -13.66 -2.49
C ALA A 82 -13.99 -14.10 -2.41
N GLU A 83 -14.95 -13.18 -2.32
CA GLU A 83 -16.39 -13.50 -2.27
C GLU A 83 -17.03 -13.55 -3.66
N ALA A 84 -16.53 -12.80 -4.64
CA ALA A 84 -17.02 -12.83 -6.02
C ALA A 84 -16.78 -14.16 -6.75
N GLN A 85 -15.86 -15.01 -6.25
CA GLN A 85 -15.61 -16.34 -6.82
C GLN A 85 -16.45 -17.46 -6.16
N VAL A 86 -17.12 -17.20 -5.03
CA VAL A 86 -17.92 -18.22 -4.31
C VAL A 86 -19.38 -18.25 -4.78
N HIS A 87 -19.87 -17.21 -5.44
CA HIS A 87 -21.27 -17.17 -5.93
C HIS A 87 -21.46 -17.60 -7.41
N ARG A 88 -20.44 -18.24 -8.00
CA ARG A 88 -20.53 -18.89 -9.32
C ARG A 88 -20.16 -20.37 -9.24
N PHE A 89 -20.82 -21.10 -8.36
CA PHE A 89 -20.97 -22.55 -8.44
C PHE A 89 -22.39 -22.93 -8.04
#